data_AF-A0A966H1T2-F1
#
_entry.id   AF-A0A966H1T2-F1
#
_cell.length_a   1.000
_cell.length_b   1.000
_cell.length_c   1.000
_cell.angle_alpha   90.00
_cell.angle_beta   90.00
_cell.angle_gamma   90.00
#
_symmetry.space_group_name_H-M   'P 1'
#
loop_
_entity.id
_entity.type
_entity.pdbx_description
1 polymer ?
#
loop_
_entity_poly.entity_id
_entity_poly.type
_entity_poly.pdbx_seq_one_letter_code
_entity_poly.pdbx_strand_id
1 'polypeptide(L)'
;MAKDANVRKGGRPKQAVKRSAATGVRFTKAEYFIVKAKAAKANQKLTEYIRNMAVNGTVIARFTMEEKENMRKLVGMANNLNQIARLAHKERLLSAVFEVDKIRIDLDKLLEHFRR
;
A
#
# COMPACT_ATOMS: atom_id res chain seq x y z
N MET A 1 -19.00 3.42 -65.31
CA MET A 1 -18.43 2.25 -64.60
C MET A 1 -17.21 2.69 -63.82
N ALA A 2 -17.33 3.02 -62.54
CA ALA A 2 -16.19 3.28 -61.67
C ALA A 2 -16.14 2.15 -60.65
N LYS A 3 -15.18 1.24 -60.80
CA LYS A 3 -14.91 0.17 -59.84
C LYS A 3 -14.09 0.81 -58.71
N ASP A 4 -14.71 1.08 -57.57
CA ASP A 4 -13.98 1.37 -56.35
C ASP A 4 -13.19 0.13 -55.96
N ALA A 5 -11.90 0.18 -56.28
CA ALA A 5 -10.95 -0.86 -55.93
C ALA A 5 -10.86 -0.92 -54.40
N ASN A 6 -11.47 -1.96 -53.84
CA ASN A 6 -11.32 -2.35 -52.44
C ASN A 6 -9.87 -2.78 -52.20
N VAL A 7 -8.99 -1.79 -51.98
CA VAL A 7 -7.59 -2.00 -51.62
C VAL A 7 -7.56 -2.60 -50.22
N ARG A 8 -7.52 -3.94 -50.16
CA ARG A 8 -7.15 -4.67 -48.95
C ARG A 8 -5.75 -4.22 -48.57
N LYS A 9 -5.64 -3.26 -47.64
CA LYS A 9 -4.37 -2.86 -47.04
C LYS A 9 -3.78 -4.08 -46.33
N GLY A 10 -2.93 -4.81 -47.05
CA GLY A 10 -2.14 -5.90 -46.51
C GLY A 10 -1.29 -5.37 -45.34
N GLY A 11 -1.29 -6.10 -44.23
CA GLY A 11 -0.55 -5.76 -43.03
C GLY A 11 -1.10 -6.45 -41.79
N ARG A 12 -0.29 -6.53 -40.73
CA ARG A 12 -0.77 -6.99 -39.42
C ARG A 12 -1.84 -6.01 -38.92
N PRO A 13 -3.02 -6.47 -38.47
CA PRO A 13 -4.04 -5.61 -37.90
C PRO A 13 -3.47 -4.73 -36.78
N LYS A 14 -3.88 -3.47 -36.74
CA LYS A 14 -3.50 -2.56 -35.65
C LYS A 14 -4.05 -3.12 -34.34
N GLN A 15 -3.18 -3.20 -33.34
CA GLN A 15 -3.58 -3.64 -32.01
C GLN A 15 -4.41 -2.54 -31.34
N ALA A 16 -5.60 -2.87 -30.83
CA ALA A 16 -6.52 -1.89 -30.24
C ALA A 16 -5.94 -1.17 -29.02
N VAL A 17 -5.16 -1.87 -28.20
CA VAL A 17 -4.47 -1.30 -27.04
C VAL A 17 -2.98 -1.58 -27.15
N LYS A 18 -2.18 -0.52 -27.27
CA LYS A 18 -0.71 -0.60 -27.29
C LYS A 18 -0.17 -0.49 -25.87
N ARG A 19 0.72 -1.40 -25.48
CA ARG A 19 1.49 -1.30 -24.23
C ARG A 19 2.80 -0.57 -24.54
N SER A 20 2.91 0.69 -24.14
CA SER A 20 4.04 1.58 -24.45
C SER A 20 5.11 1.65 -23.35
N ALA A 21 4.74 1.37 -22.11
CA ALA A 21 5.67 1.36 -20.97
C ALA A 21 6.16 -0.06 -20.68
N ALA A 22 7.46 -0.18 -20.37
CA ALA A 22 8.09 -1.44 -19.95
C ALA A 22 8.94 -1.20 -18.70
N THR A 23 8.90 -2.16 -17.78
CA THR A 23 9.78 -2.24 -16.62
C THR A 23 10.22 -3.70 -16.49
N GLY A 24 11.52 -3.92 -16.29
CA GLY A 24 12.11 -5.25 -16.15
C GLY A 24 12.23 -5.67 -14.69
N VAL A 25 12.06 -6.96 -14.43
CA VAL A 25 12.34 -7.59 -13.12
C VAL A 25 13.48 -8.58 -13.31
N ARG A 26 14.48 -8.53 -12.43
CA ARG A 26 15.57 -9.51 -12.38
C ARG A 26 15.25 -10.53 -11.29
N PHE A 27 15.47 -11.80 -11.60
CA PHE A 27 15.27 -12.91 -10.67
C PHE A 27 16.58 -13.64 -10.44
N THR A 28 16.79 -14.11 -9.22
CA THR A 28 17.70 -15.22 -8.96
C THR A 28 17.20 -16.49 -9.64
N LYS A 29 18.06 -17.51 -9.78
CA LYS A 29 17.67 -18.81 -10.36
C LYS A 29 16.49 -19.46 -9.61
N ALA A 30 16.50 -19.35 -8.28
CA ALA A 30 15.44 -19.91 -7.43
C ALA A 30 14.11 -19.18 -7.65
N GLU A 31 14.11 -17.84 -7.62
CA GLU A 31 12.91 -17.04 -7.88
C GLU A 31 12.35 -17.31 -9.28
N TYR A 32 13.22 -17.38 -10.29
CA TYR A 32 12.79 -17.68 -11.66
C TYR A 32 12.08 -19.03 -11.75
N PHE A 33 12.62 -20.07 -11.10
CA PHE A 33 11.99 -21.39 -11.09
C PHE A 33 10.63 -21.37 -10.40
N ILE A 34 10.50 -20.67 -9.27
CA ILE A 34 9.24 -20.52 -8.54
C ILE A 34 8.19 -19.82 -9.42
N VAL A 35 8.54 -18.68 -10.03
CA VAL A 35 7.60 -17.92 -10.87
C VAL A 35 7.23 -18.72 -12.12
N LYS A 36 8.19 -19.43 -12.73
CA LYS A 36 7.93 -20.33 -13.87
C LYS A 36 6.99 -21.47 -13.51
N ALA A 37 7.18 -22.10 -12.35
CA ALA A 37 6.29 -23.15 -11.87
C ALA A 37 4.87 -22.62 -11.60
N LYS A 38 4.75 -21.42 -11.00
CA LYS A 38 3.45 -20.77 -10.78
C LYS A 38 2.74 -20.44 -12.09
N ALA A 39 3.46 -19.90 -13.08
CA ALA A 39 2.92 -19.61 -14.40
C ALA A 39 2.44 -20.89 -15.12
N ALA A 40 3.22 -21.97 -15.04
CA ALA A 40 2.85 -23.27 -15.60
C ALA A 40 1.58 -23.84 -14.94
N LYS A 41 1.47 -23.75 -13.60
CA LYS A 41 0.26 -24.15 -12.86
C LYS A 41 -0.97 -23.33 -13.27
N ALA A 42 -0.80 -22.06 -13.60
CA ALA A 42 -1.86 -21.19 -14.09
C ALA A 42 -2.15 -21.35 -15.60
N ASN A 43 -1.45 -22.23 -16.30
CA ASN A 43 -1.50 -22.39 -17.75
C ASN A 43 -1.30 -21.06 -18.52
N GLN A 44 -0.38 -20.23 -18.02
CA GLN A 44 -0.08 -18.90 -18.58
C GLN A 44 1.39 -18.78 -18.99
N LYS A 45 1.66 -17.93 -19.99
CA LYS A 45 3.03 -17.53 -20.31
C LYS A 45 3.64 -16.76 -19.14
N LEU A 46 4.93 -16.96 -18.87
CA LEU A 46 5.62 -16.34 -17.73
C LEU A 46 5.38 -14.82 -17.63
N THR A 47 5.58 -14.09 -18.72
CA THR A 47 5.40 -12.63 -18.74
C THR A 47 3.95 -12.21 -18.52
N GLU A 48 3.01 -13.01 -19.00
CA GLU A 48 1.58 -12.75 -18.80
C GLU A 48 1.16 -13.01 -17.37
N TYR A 49 1.66 -14.09 -16.77
CA TYR A 49 1.48 -14.40 -15.36
C TYR A 49 2.04 -13.28 -14.47
N ILE A 50 3.29 -12.87 -14.69
CA ILE A 50 3.92 -11.77 -13.94
C ILE A 50 3.09 -10.48 -14.05
N ARG A 51 2.67 -10.13 -15.27
CA ARG A 51 1.82 -8.96 -15.49
C ARG A 51 0.49 -9.06 -14.75
N ASN A 52 -0.18 -10.21 -14.84
CA ASN A 52 -1.47 -10.42 -14.18
C ASN A 52 -1.34 -10.29 -12.66
N MET A 53 -0.28 -10.90 -12.08
CA MET A 53 0.01 -10.77 -10.66
C MET A 53 0.39 -9.33 -10.26
N ALA A 54 1.08 -8.59 -11.11
CA ALA A 54 1.45 -7.21 -10.83
C ALA A 54 0.26 -6.23 -10.87
N VAL A 55 -0.75 -6.49 -11.73
CA VAL A 55 -1.92 -5.62 -11.88
C VAL A 55 -3.06 -6.01 -10.95
N ASN A 56 -3.33 -7.31 -10.83
CA ASN A 56 -4.51 -7.85 -10.13
C ASN A 56 -4.16 -8.53 -8.80
N GLY A 57 -2.86 -8.76 -8.53
CA GLY A 57 -2.43 -9.34 -7.26
C GLY A 57 -2.68 -8.37 -6.12
N THR A 58 -3.12 -8.89 -4.98
CA THR A 58 -3.30 -8.11 -3.76
C THR A 58 -2.07 -8.27 -2.87
N VAL A 59 -1.50 -7.15 -2.42
CA VAL A 59 -0.51 -7.15 -1.35
C VAL A 59 -1.24 -6.88 -0.04
N ILE A 60 -1.32 -7.87 0.82
CA ILE A 60 -1.93 -7.72 2.14
C ILE A 60 -0.90 -7.04 3.05
N ALA A 61 -1.12 -5.76 3.33
CA ALA A 61 -0.32 -5.05 4.33
C ALA A 61 -0.66 -5.61 5.72
N ARG A 62 0.36 -5.87 6.55
CA ARG A 62 0.16 -6.33 7.93
C ARG A 62 -0.68 -5.37 8.77
N PHE A 63 -0.58 -4.08 8.49
CA PHE A 63 -1.38 -3.03 9.11
C PHE A 63 -1.94 -2.11 8.03
N THR A 64 -3.20 -1.72 8.19
CA THR A 64 -3.87 -0.71 7.35
C THR A 64 -3.17 0.65 7.46
N MET A 65 -3.44 1.56 6.54
CA MET A 65 -2.89 2.93 6.66
C MET A 65 -3.40 3.63 7.91
N GLU A 66 -4.66 3.40 8.26
CA GLU A 66 -5.30 3.95 9.46
C GLU A 66 -4.63 3.42 10.74
N GLU A 67 -4.38 2.10 10.84
CA GLU A 67 -3.68 1.52 11.98
C GLU A 67 -2.26 2.09 12.14
N LYS A 68 -1.56 2.33 11.02
CA LYS A 68 -0.24 2.99 11.05
C LYS A 68 -0.34 4.44 11.51
N GLU A 69 -1.38 5.16 11.12
CA GLU A 69 -1.62 6.53 11.57
C GLU A 69 -1.93 6.58 13.07
N ASN A 70 -2.76 5.64 13.54
CA ASN A 70 -3.07 5.47 14.96
C ASN A 70 -1.81 5.15 15.77
N MET A 71 -0.94 4.25 15.29
CA MET A 71 0.36 4.01 15.91
C MET A 71 1.21 5.29 16.02
N ARG A 72 1.26 6.13 14.97
CA ARG A 72 2.00 7.40 15.03
C ARG A 72 1.41 8.36 16.07
N LYS A 73 0.07 8.45 16.16
CA LYS A 73 -0.61 9.26 17.18
C LYS A 73 -0.27 8.78 18.58
N LEU A 74 -0.31 7.47 18.83
CA LEU A 74 0.05 6.88 20.13
C LEU A 74 1.51 7.17 20.51
N VAL A 75 2.44 7.09 19.56
CA VAL A 75 3.85 7.47 19.78
C VAL A 75 3.96 8.96 20.14
N GLY A 76 3.20 9.83 19.47
CA GLY A 76 3.10 11.25 19.83
C GLY A 76 2.59 11.47 21.26
N MET A 77 1.54 10.75 21.66
CA MET A 77 0.98 10.83 23.02
C MET A 77 1.97 10.34 24.07
N ALA A 78 2.69 9.24 23.81
CA ALA A 78 3.73 8.74 24.71
C ALA A 78 4.86 9.76 24.90
N ASN A 79 5.23 10.49 23.84
CA ASN A 79 6.20 11.57 23.94
C ASN A 79 5.68 12.74 24.78
N ASN A 80 4.42 13.14 24.61
CA ASN A 80 3.81 14.18 25.43
C ASN A 80 3.80 13.77 26.91
N LEU A 81 3.43 12.52 27.20
CA LEU A 81 3.44 11.98 28.56
C LEU A 81 4.86 12.01 29.16
N ASN A 82 5.87 11.61 28.39
CA ASN A 82 7.27 11.67 28.83
C ASN A 82 7.73 13.11 29.12
N GLN A 83 7.30 14.09 28.32
CA GLN A 83 7.61 15.50 28.57
C GLN A 83 6.99 15.99 29.88
N ILE A 84 5.73 15.63 30.14
CA ILE A 84 5.03 15.99 31.37
C ILE A 84 5.66 15.32 32.57
N ALA A 85 5.97 14.02 32.50
CA ALA A 85 6.65 13.30 33.57
C ALA A 85 7.99 13.98 33.93
N ARG A 86 8.73 14.41 32.91
CA ARG A 86 9.97 15.17 33.10
C ARG A 86 9.72 16.56 33.71
N LEU A 87 8.67 17.27 33.30
CA LEU A 87 8.29 18.58 33.86
C LEU A 87 7.80 18.48 35.31
N ALA A 88 7.01 17.45 35.62
CA ALA A 88 6.53 17.12 36.95
C ALA A 88 7.70 16.81 37.89
N HIS A 89 8.68 16.03 37.43
CA HIS A 89 9.94 15.77 38.13
C HIS A 89 10.80 17.04 38.30
N LYS A 90 10.63 18.04 37.42
CA LYS A 90 11.44 19.27 37.39
C LYS A 90 10.87 20.48 38.14
N GLU A 91 9.75 20.38 38.87
CA GLU A 91 9.21 21.36 39.86
C GLU A 91 7.79 21.97 39.66
N ARG A 92 6.81 21.44 38.88
CA ARG A 92 5.45 22.08 38.85
C ARG A 92 4.27 21.12 38.71
N LEU A 93 3.81 20.58 39.84
CA LEU A 93 2.69 19.63 39.97
C LEU A 93 1.37 20.10 39.29
N LEU A 94 1.05 21.39 39.38
CA LEU A 94 -0.21 21.95 38.83
C LEU A 94 -0.28 21.94 37.30
N SER A 95 0.80 22.24 36.58
CA SER A 95 0.80 22.21 35.11
C SER A 95 0.75 20.79 34.55
N ALA A 96 1.33 19.82 35.27
CA ALA A 96 1.26 18.41 34.89
C ALA A 96 -0.16 17.84 34.99
N VAL A 97 -0.95 18.28 35.97
CA VAL A 97 -2.34 17.82 36.15
C VAL A 97 -3.23 18.24 34.98
N PHE A 98 -3.14 19.50 34.52
CA PHE A 98 -3.94 19.98 33.38
C PHE A 98 -3.63 19.23 32.08
N GLU A 99 -2.35 18.91 31.83
CA GLU A 99 -1.95 18.18 30.63
C GLU A 99 -2.36 16.69 30.71
N VAL A 100 -2.32 16.08 31.90
CA VAL A 100 -2.82 14.71 32.11
C VAL A 100 -4.32 14.63 31.85
N ASP A 101 -5.12 15.58 32.34
CA ASP A 101 -6.57 15.61 32.11
C ASP A 101 -6.91 15.78 30.62
N LYS A 102 -6.14 16.60 29.90
CA LYS A 102 -6.30 16.76 28.45
C LYS A 102 -6.04 15.45 27.70
N ILE A 103 -4.94 14.75 28.05
CA ILE A 103 -4.62 13.45 27.44
C ILE A 103 -5.68 12.41 27.76
N ARG A 104 -6.23 12.40 28.97
CA ARG A 104 -7.33 11.51 29.36
C ARG A 104 -8.56 11.70 28.49
N ILE A 105 -8.98 12.96 28.28
CA ILE A 105 -10.14 13.28 27.43
C ILE A 105 -9.90 12.83 25.99
N ASP A 106 -8.70 13.03 25.45
CA ASP A 106 -8.38 12.62 24.08
C ASP A 106 -8.31 11.10 23.95
N LEU A 107 -7.82 10.40 24.99
CA LEU A 107 -7.82 8.94 25.06
C LEU A 107 -9.25 8.37 25.08
N ASP A 108 -10.13 8.94 25.91
CA ASP A 108 -11.53 8.51 26.01
C ASP A 108 -12.26 8.65 24.66
N LYS A 109 -12.07 9.80 23.98
CA LYS A 109 -12.62 10.02 22.63
C LYS A 109 -12.10 9.01 21.60
N LEU A 110 -10.80 8.70 21.67
CA LEU A 110 -10.18 7.75 20.76
C LEU A 110 -10.70 6.31 21.02
N LEU A 111 -10.88 5.94 22.29
CA LEU A 111 -11.44 4.64 22.67
C LEU A 111 -12.90 4.50 22.23
N GLU A 112 -13.70 5.56 22.24
CA GLU A 112 -15.06 5.53 21.70
C GLU A 112 -15.10 5.24 20.19
N HIS A 113 -14.11 5.70 19.43
CA HIS A 113 -14.02 5.41 17.99
C HIS A 113 -13.71 3.93 17.70
N PHE A 114 -12.98 3.26 18.59
CA PHE A 114 -12.68 1.83 18.48
C PHE A 114 -13.78 0.91 19.03
N ARG A 115 -14.82 1.48 19.67
CA ARG A 115 -15.90 0.73 20.30
C ARG A 115 -17.14 0.57 19.39
N ARG A 116 -17.09 1.10 18.16
CA ARG A 116 -18.08 0.91 17.10
C ARG A 116 -17.66 -0.19 16.13
#